data_AF-A0A6C1C0Z9-F1
#
_entry.id   AF-A0A6C1C0Z9-F1
#
_cell.length_a   1.000
_cell.length_b   1.000
_cell.length_c   1.000
_cell.angle_alpha   90.00
_cell.angle_beta   90.00
_cell.angle_gamma   90.00
#
_symmetry.space_group_name_H-M   'P 1'
#
loop_
_entity.id
_entity.type
_entity.pdbx_description
1 polymer ?
#
loop_
_entity_poly.entity_id
_entity_poly.type
_entity_poly.pdbx_seq_one_letter_code
_entity_poly.pdbx_strand_id
1 'polypeptide(L)'
;MSGELSAMPPPARRAHRYPPPRPNAVDVPQEYARLRAEEPLAPVVLPSGDAGYLVSRYEDVRAVLSDPRCSRAATVRPEAPKLTAVPFDAGGLFTMDPPEHTRLRALVSRAFTPRRVARMRPRLVQLAGSLADSLADAGPPADLNAAFAFPFPVAVICELLGVPYADRERFRTWSDAVLSLTAHTPQEMLRHKEALLAYLARLVAAKRREPGEDLLSALVTVRDEDGGLTEQELLTLAMTLLIAGHETTAGVLGTSVFTLLRHPGGMARVPDDEEELSALVEELLRINPLGDGGPLRVTTRPVEVAGHTLPANSAVIASVCSANRDGSRFPEPDRFDPGRFDPARARTGTAAGHLAFGHGPHYCLGAPLARAELAVALRTLADRFPTLRLAVPVEDVTMHTGLLVNRLTRLPVTWD
;
A
#
# COMPACT_ATOMS: atom_id res chain seq x y z
N MET A 1 23.62 39.92 -3.07
CA MET A 1 24.02 38.54 -3.36
C MET A 1 22.78 37.81 -3.84
N SER A 2 22.58 37.84 -5.15
CA SER A 2 21.42 37.30 -5.84
C SER A 2 21.67 35.81 -6.07
N GLY A 3 20.94 34.95 -5.39
CA GLY A 3 20.98 33.51 -5.64
C GLY A 3 20.31 33.24 -6.99
N GLU A 4 21.06 32.67 -7.93
CA GLU A 4 20.52 32.15 -9.18
C GLU A 4 19.53 31.01 -8.86
N LEU A 5 18.23 31.32 -8.94
CA LEU A 5 17.19 30.31 -9.03
C LEU A 5 17.36 29.61 -10.39
N SER A 6 17.77 28.34 -10.34
CA SER A 6 17.98 27.54 -11.55
C SER A 6 16.64 27.30 -12.25
N ALA A 7 16.50 27.83 -13.46
CA ALA A 7 15.35 27.59 -14.32
C ALA A 7 15.23 26.09 -14.68
N MET A 8 14.00 25.65 -15.00
CA MET A 8 13.65 24.26 -15.35
C MET A 8 14.76 23.55 -16.13
N PRO A 9 15.13 22.30 -15.77
CA PRO A 9 15.99 21.51 -16.63
C PRO A 9 15.31 21.38 -18.02
N PRO A 10 16.04 21.66 -19.12
CA PRO A 10 15.44 21.65 -20.45
C PRO A 10 14.86 20.26 -20.77
N PRO A 11 13.71 20.18 -21.48
CA PRO A 11 13.14 18.91 -21.89
C PRO A 11 13.96 18.32 -23.05
N ALA A 12 15.14 17.79 -22.74
CA ALA A 12 16.03 17.13 -23.70
C ALA A 12 16.77 15.92 -23.12
N ARG A 13 16.75 15.68 -21.80
CA ARG A 13 17.03 14.35 -21.25
C ARG A 13 15.80 13.49 -21.50
N ARG A 14 16.00 12.35 -22.19
CA ARG A 14 14.96 11.37 -22.51
C ARG A 14 14.20 11.03 -21.23
N ALA A 15 12.93 11.46 -21.12
CA ALA A 15 12.13 11.25 -19.92
C ALA A 15 12.10 9.76 -19.58
N HIS A 16 12.28 9.42 -18.30
CA HIS A 16 12.33 8.04 -17.86
C HIS A 16 10.94 7.41 -17.89
N ARG A 17 10.85 6.10 -18.11
CA ARG A 17 9.57 5.41 -18.05
C ARG A 17 9.15 5.21 -16.59
N TYR A 18 7.89 5.50 -16.27
CA TYR A 18 7.33 5.23 -14.95
C TYR A 18 6.19 4.18 -14.99
N PRO A 19 6.11 3.27 -14.00
CA PRO A 19 7.17 2.95 -13.05
C PRO A 19 8.40 2.34 -13.76
N PRO A 20 9.62 2.54 -13.23
CA PRO A 20 10.79 1.80 -13.67
C PRO A 20 10.55 0.29 -13.64
N PRO A 21 11.01 -0.48 -14.65
CA PRO A 21 10.76 -1.91 -14.69
C PRO A 21 11.49 -2.63 -13.55
N ARG A 22 10.79 -3.58 -12.93
CA ARG A 22 11.37 -4.50 -11.97
C ARG A 22 12.12 -5.62 -12.69
N PRO A 23 13.35 -6.00 -12.27
CA PRO A 23 14.07 -7.09 -12.93
C PRO A 23 13.55 -8.48 -12.56
N ASN A 24 13.07 -8.69 -11.34
CA ASN A 24 12.57 -9.96 -10.80
C ASN A 24 11.72 -9.71 -9.52
N ALA A 25 11.17 -10.75 -8.89
CA ALA A 25 10.36 -10.59 -7.67
C ALA A 25 11.17 -10.22 -6.41
N VAL A 26 12.50 -10.26 -6.46
CA VAL A 26 13.40 -10.01 -5.34
C VAL A 26 13.80 -8.53 -5.29
N ASP A 27 14.34 -8.03 -6.39
CA ASP A 27 14.99 -6.74 -6.46
C ASP A 27 13.98 -5.64 -6.79
N VAL A 28 14.17 -4.47 -6.20
CA VAL A 28 13.46 -3.25 -6.62
C VAL A 28 14.09 -2.71 -7.91
N PRO A 29 13.41 -1.82 -8.66
CA PRO A 29 14.00 -1.25 -9.86
C PRO A 29 15.35 -0.56 -9.59
N GLN A 30 16.41 -1.05 -10.25
CA GLN A 30 17.79 -0.59 -10.05
C GLN A 30 17.97 0.90 -10.40
N GLU A 31 17.14 1.40 -11.32
CA GLU A 31 17.11 2.80 -11.75
C GLU A 31 16.94 3.77 -10.56
N TYR A 32 16.21 3.39 -9.52
CA TYR A 32 16.02 4.26 -8.36
C TYR A 32 17.31 4.62 -7.62
N ALA A 33 18.30 3.72 -7.56
CA ALA A 33 19.58 4.02 -6.93
C ALA A 33 20.34 5.11 -7.69
N ARG A 34 20.35 5.01 -9.03
CA ARG A 34 20.92 6.02 -9.92
C ARG A 34 20.19 7.35 -9.81
N LEU A 35 18.85 7.35 -9.84
CA LEU A 35 18.05 8.57 -9.72
C LEU A 35 18.31 9.29 -8.39
N ARG A 36 18.39 8.57 -7.26
CA ARG A 36 18.74 9.20 -5.97
C ARG A 36 20.10 9.90 -5.99
N ALA A 37 21.09 9.31 -6.66
CA ALA A 37 22.44 9.85 -6.72
C ALA A 37 22.55 11.03 -7.69
N GLU A 38 22.02 10.89 -8.90
CA GLU A 38 22.32 11.78 -10.04
C GLU A 38 21.19 12.76 -10.40
N GLU A 39 19.93 12.35 -10.21
CA GLU A 39 18.76 13.09 -10.70
C GLU A 39 17.58 12.90 -9.73
N PRO A 40 17.65 13.46 -8.50
CA PRO A 40 16.71 13.16 -7.43
C PRO A 40 15.28 13.61 -7.72
N LEU A 41 15.11 14.58 -8.61
CA LEU A 41 13.87 14.96 -9.27
C LEU A 41 13.99 14.69 -10.77
N ALA A 42 13.44 13.57 -11.22
CA ALA A 42 13.61 13.10 -12.60
C ALA A 42 12.34 13.31 -13.43
N PRO A 43 12.45 13.80 -14.69
CA PRO A 43 11.31 13.84 -15.60
C PRO A 43 10.91 12.42 -16.02
N VAL A 44 9.62 12.11 -15.98
CA VAL A 44 9.08 10.78 -16.32
C VAL A 44 7.88 10.84 -17.26
N VAL A 45 7.64 9.74 -17.96
CA VAL A 45 6.39 9.47 -18.68
C VAL A 45 5.56 8.49 -17.84
N LEU A 46 4.36 8.93 -17.45
CA LEU A 46 3.41 8.14 -16.65
C LEU A 46 2.74 7.05 -17.51
N PRO A 47 2.14 6.01 -16.90
CA PRO A 47 1.43 4.95 -17.63
C PRO A 47 0.30 5.44 -18.54
N SER A 48 -0.31 6.60 -18.22
CA SER A 48 -1.29 7.28 -19.07
C SER A 48 -0.70 7.83 -20.38
N GLY A 49 0.62 8.01 -20.46
CA GLY A 49 1.32 8.77 -21.50
C GLY A 49 1.64 10.21 -21.11
N ASP A 50 1.07 10.73 -20.01
CA ASP A 50 1.32 12.09 -19.58
C ASP A 50 2.73 12.28 -19.00
N ALA A 51 3.24 13.51 -19.11
CA ALA A 51 4.50 13.90 -18.49
C ALA A 51 4.32 14.17 -16.98
N GLY A 52 5.35 13.82 -16.20
CA GLY A 52 5.42 14.15 -14.79
C GLY A 52 6.86 14.16 -14.27
N TYR A 53 6.98 14.25 -12.95
CA TYR A 53 8.25 14.19 -12.24
C TYR A 53 8.22 13.07 -11.21
N LEU A 54 9.38 12.49 -10.93
CA LEU A 54 9.59 11.47 -9.92
C LEU A 54 10.61 11.99 -8.91
N VAL A 55 10.21 12.10 -7.64
CA VAL A 55 11.11 12.43 -6.54
C VAL A 55 11.54 11.16 -5.81
N SER A 56 12.85 11.02 -5.56
CA SER A 56 13.44 9.73 -5.20
C SER A 56 14.19 9.68 -3.85
N ARG A 57 14.62 10.82 -3.30
CA ARG A 57 15.31 10.92 -2.00
C ARG A 57 14.32 10.98 -0.84
N TYR A 58 14.72 10.44 0.32
CA TYR A 58 13.85 10.29 1.48
C TYR A 58 13.23 11.61 1.95
N GLU A 59 14.06 12.65 2.18
CA GLU A 59 13.55 13.93 2.68
C GLU A 59 12.71 14.68 1.65
N ASP A 60 13.08 14.62 0.36
CA ASP A 60 12.31 15.25 -0.71
C ASP A 60 10.93 14.57 -0.90
N VAL A 61 10.89 13.23 -0.86
CA VAL A 61 9.63 12.45 -0.88
C VAL A 61 8.77 12.83 0.31
N ARG A 62 9.36 12.89 1.51
CA ARG A 62 8.65 13.26 2.74
C ARG A 62 8.08 14.68 2.66
N ALA A 63 8.84 15.63 2.13
CA ALA A 63 8.41 17.02 1.92
C ALA A 63 7.23 17.10 0.93
N VAL A 64 7.30 16.41 -0.21
CA VAL A 64 6.19 16.37 -1.19
C VAL A 64 4.93 15.76 -0.59
N LEU A 65 5.06 14.75 0.28
CA LEU A 65 3.90 14.11 0.92
C LEU A 65 3.19 14.98 1.95
N SER A 66 3.89 15.95 2.56
CA SER A 66 3.34 16.83 3.61
C SER A 66 3.04 18.25 3.15
N ASP A 67 3.59 18.72 2.03
CA ASP A 67 3.34 20.07 1.51
C ASP A 67 1.90 20.20 0.99
N PRO A 68 1.08 21.11 1.57
CA PRO A 68 -0.32 21.30 1.13
C PRO A 68 -0.44 21.83 -0.31
N ARG A 69 0.63 22.32 -0.92
CA ARG A 69 0.66 22.71 -2.34
C ARG A 69 0.69 21.51 -3.26
N CYS A 70 1.16 20.36 -2.78
CA CYS A 70 1.19 19.08 -3.48
C CYS A 70 -0.13 18.35 -3.20
N SER A 71 -1.10 18.57 -4.07
CA SER A 71 -2.50 18.24 -3.86
C SER A 71 -2.87 16.85 -4.41
N ARG A 72 -3.75 16.14 -3.70
CA ARG A 72 -4.45 14.96 -4.21
C ARG A 72 -5.75 15.32 -4.90
N ALA A 73 -6.46 16.34 -4.43
CA ALA A 73 -7.69 16.82 -5.09
C ALA A 73 -7.44 17.35 -6.50
N ALA A 74 -6.25 17.91 -6.77
CA ALA A 74 -5.88 18.37 -8.09
C ALA A 74 -5.69 17.22 -9.10
N THR A 75 -5.42 15.99 -8.64
CA THR A 75 -5.21 14.83 -9.54
C THR A 75 -6.45 14.47 -10.35
N VAL A 76 -7.65 14.85 -9.89
CA VAL A 76 -8.92 14.57 -10.55
C VAL A 76 -9.41 15.72 -11.44
N ARG A 77 -8.70 16.85 -11.51
CA ARG A 77 -9.06 17.96 -12.41
C ARG A 77 -8.91 17.56 -13.87
N PRO A 78 -9.78 17.99 -14.80
CA PRO A 78 -9.73 17.58 -16.20
C PRO A 78 -8.35 17.82 -16.88
N GLU A 79 -7.70 18.93 -16.56
CA GLU A 79 -6.44 19.38 -17.15
C GLU A 79 -5.17 18.83 -16.45
N ALA A 80 -5.33 18.11 -15.34
CA ALA A 80 -4.19 17.60 -14.59
C ALA A 80 -3.64 16.30 -15.24
N PRO A 81 -2.30 16.12 -15.28
CA PRO A 81 -1.71 14.87 -15.73
C PRO A 81 -2.23 13.67 -14.92
N LYS A 82 -2.52 12.57 -15.60
CA LYS A 82 -3.11 11.35 -15.03
C LYS A 82 -2.06 10.28 -14.82
N LEU A 83 -2.25 9.46 -13.80
CA LEU A 83 -1.38 8.30 -13.55
C LEU A 83 -1.72 7.12 -14.47
N THR A 84 -2.99 6.91 -14.76
CA THR A 84 -3.55 5.76 -15.48
C THR A 84 -4.68 6.25 -16.40
N ALA A 85 -5.04 5.42 -17.39
CA ALA A 85 -6.08 5.73 -18.36
C ALA A 85 -7.47 5.92 -17.74
N VAL A 86 -7.74 5.27 -16.60
CA VAL A 86 -8.98 5.46 -15.82
C VAL A 86 -8.62 6.00 -14.44
N PRO A 87 -8.68 7.33 -14.22
CA PRO A 87 -8.30 7.92 -12.95
C PRO A 87 -9.26 7.52 -11.82
N PHE A 88 -8.79 7.68 -10.58
CA PHE A 88 -9.64 7.56 -9.39
C PHE A 88 -10.75 8.61 -9.40
N ASP A 89 -11.92 8.26 -8.85
CA ASP A 89 -13.04 9.20 -8.76
C ASP A 89 -12.75 10.32 -7.77
N ALA A 90 -13.33 11.49 -8.05
CA ALA A 90 -13.46 12.54 -7.07
C ALA A 90 -14.35 12.08 -5.89
N GLY A 91 -14.15 12.67 -4.72
CA GLY A 91 -14.99 12.42 -3.55
C GLY A 91 -14.55 11.25 -2.66
N GLY A 92 -13.34 10.69 -2.88
CA GLY A 92 -12.75 9.70 -1.99
C GLY A 92 -11.61 10.25 -1.14
N LEU A 93 -11.31 9.60 0.00
CA LEU A 93 -10.13 9.92 0.83
C LEU A 93 -8.80 9.86 0.06
N PHE A 94 -8.78 9.14 -1.07
CA PHE A 94 -7.63 9.03 -1.96
C PHE A 94 -7.42 10.25 -2.88
N THR A 95 -8.42 11.10 -3.05
CA THR A 95 -8.44 12.21 -4.03
C THR A 95 -8.97 13.51 -3.42
N MET A 96 -8.84 13.69 -2.11
CA MET A 96 -9.25 14.89 -1.39
C MET A 96 -8.04 15.52 -0.70
N ASP A 97 -8.14 16.82 -0.39
CA ASP A 97 -7.22 17.52 0.51
C ASP A 97 -8.00 18.08 1.72
N PRO A 98 -7.32 18.55 2.78
CA PRO A 98 -7.98 19.30 3.84
C PRO A 98 -8.68 20.56 3.32
N PRO A 99 -9.83 20.98 3.91
CA PRO A 99 -10.46 20.42 5.11
C PRO A 99 -11.40 19.22 4.86
N GLU A 100 -11.87 18.98 3.63
CA GLU A 100 -12.85 17.92 3.33
C GLU A 100 -12.28 16.53 3.64
N HIS A 101 -11.01 16.29 3.30
CA HIS A 101 -10.30 15.08 3.69
C HIS A 101 -10.28 14.87 5.20
N THR A 102 -10.03 15.94 5.98
CA THR A 102 -9.96 15.87 7.44
C THR A 102 -11.32 15.50 8.03
N ARG A 103 -12.40 16.10 7.52
CA ARG A 103 -13.78 15.76 7.90
C ARG A 103 -14.09 14.29 7.62
N LEU A 104 -13.90 13.84 6.39
CA LEU A 104 -14.21 12.47 5.97
C LEU A 104 -13.38 11.43 6.73
N ARG A 105 -12.08 11.71 6.94
CA ARG A 105 -11.17 10.82 7.66
C ARG A 105 -11.54 10.69 9.14
N ALA A 106 -12.04 11.75 9.77
CA ALA A 106 -12.43 11.74 11.18
C ALA A 106 -13.57 10.74 11.46
N LEU A 107 -14.44 10.48 10.48
CA LEU A 107 -15.57 9.54 10.61
C LEU A 107 -15.12 8.09 10.75
N VAL A 108 -13.99 7.72 10.13
CA VAL A 108 -13.48 6.34 10.10
C VAL A 108 -12.27 6.10 11.00
N SER A 109 -11.54 7.15 11.38
CA SER A 109 -10.26 7.00 12.11
C SER A 109 -10.39 6.27 13.44
N ARG A 110 -11.52 6.42 14.14
CA ARG A 110 -11.79 5.74 15.42
C ARG A 110 -11.73 4.22 15.31
N ALA A 111 -12.13 3.66 14.16
CA ALA A 111 -12.12 2.22 13.91
C ALA A 111 -10.70 1.65 13.78
N PHE A 112 -9.71 2.47 13.43
CA PHE A 112 -8.33 2.06 13.16
C PHE A 112 -7.33 2.52 14.24
N THR A 113 -7.81 3.00 15.39
CA THR A 113 -6.93 3.39 16.50
C THR A 113 -6.15 2.19 17.05
N PRO A 114 -4.92 2.36 17.56
CA PRO A 114 -4.15 1.26 18.16
C PRO A 114 -4.93 0.49 19.23
N ARG A 115 -5.70 1.20 20.07
CA ARG A 115 -6.56 0.58 21.09
C ARG A 115 -7.67 -0.29 20.49
N ARG A 116 -8.30 0.14 19.39
CA ARG A 116 -9.33 -0.67 18.72
C ARG A 116 -8.72 -1.89 18.05
N VAL A 117 -7.58 -1.73 17.39
CA VAL A 117 -6.85 -2.83 16.76
C VAL A 117 -6.36 -3.85 17.80
N ALA A 118 -5.84 -3.41 18.95
CA ALA A 118 -5.45 -4.32 20.03
C ALA A 118 -6.63 -5.21 20.49
N ARG A 119 -7.86 -4.67 20.51
CA ARG A 119 -9.07 -5.46 20.81
C ARG A 119 -9.44 -6.45 19.71
N MET A 120 -8.99 -6.25 18.47
CA MET A 120 -9.20 -7.17 17.36
C MET A 120 -8.21 -8.35 17.38
N ARG A 121 -7.07 -8.21 18.09
CA ARG A 121 -5.99 -9.20 18.08
C ARG A 121 -6.45 -10.64 18.34
N PRO A 122 -7.30 -10.95 19.33
CA PRO A 122 -7.78 -12.32 19.54
C PRO A 122 -8.48 -12.90 18.31
N ARG A 123 -9.29 -12.09 17.62
CA ARG A 123 -9.97 -12.51 16.39
C ARG A 123 -9.00 -12.68 15.22
N LEU A 124 -8.00 -11.80 15.10
CA LEU A 124 -6.94 -11.94 14.09
C LEU A 124 -6.19 -13.27 14.26
N VAL A 125 -5.82 -13.62 15.50
CA VAL A 125 -5.14 -14.89 15.81
C VAL A 125 -6.02 -16.08 15.45
N GLN A 126 -7.31 -16.04 15.76
CA GLN A 126 -8.23 -17.10 15.41
C GLN A 126 -8.37 -17.29 13.89
N LEU A 127 -8.50 -16.19 13.14
CA LEU A 127 -8.59 -16.22 11.67
C LEU A 127 -7.30 -16.77 11.04
N ALA A 128 -6.14 -16.28 11.49
CA ALA A 128 -4.85 -16.77 11.04
C ALA A 128 -4.67 -18.26 11.38
N GLY A 129 -4.98 -18.68 12.60
CA GLY A 129 -4.89 -20.09 13.03
C GLY A 129 -5.76 -21.01 12.17
N SER A 130 -7.03 -20.62 11.93
CA SER A 130 -7.95 -21.43 11.10
C SER A 130 -7.45 -21.62 9.66
N LEU A 131 -6.86 -20.57 9.07
CA LEU A 131 -6.26 -20.65 7.73
C LEU A 131 -4.97 -21.46 7.72
N ALA A 132 -4.14 -21.35 8.77
CA ALA A 132 -2.95 -22.17 8.93
C ALA A 132 -3.29 -23.66 9.10
N ASP A 133 -4.34 -23.99 9.85
CA ASP A 133 -4.81 -25.37 10.00
C ASP A 133 -5.34 -25.91 8.67
N SER A 134 -6.13 -25.12 7.94
CA SER A 134 -6.59 -25.51 6.59
C SER A 134 -5.44 -25.75 5.61
N LEU A 135 -4.37 -24.95 5.70
CA LEU A 135 -3.15 -25.13 4.93
C LEU A 135 -2.41 -26.41 5.33
N ALA A 136 -2.32 -26.71 6.62
CA ALA A 136 -1.70 -27.93 7.13
C ALA A 136 -2.46 -29.19 6.66
N ASP A 137 -3.80 -29.15 6.72
CA ASP A 137 -4.67 -30.26 6.30
C ASP A 137 -4.59 -30.54 4.79
N ALA A 138 -4.38 -29.49 3.97
CA ALA A 138 -4.17 -29.64 2.53
C ALA A 138 -2.83 -30.33 2.18
N GLY A 139 -1.84 -30.24 3.07
CA GLY A 139 -0.52 -30.83 2.92
C GLY A 139 0.42 -30.07 1.95
N PRO A 140 1.75 -30.30 2.04
CA PRO A 140 2.72 -29.73 1.11
C PRO A 140 2.81 -30.54 -0.21
N PRO A 141 3.15 -29.92 -1.35
CA PRO A 141 3.39 -28.49 -1.53
C PRO A 141 2.07 -27.70 -1.67
N ALA A 142 2.10 -26.42 -1.28
CA ALA A 142 0.94 -25.53 -1.36
C ALA A 142 1.32 -24.13 -1.86
N ASP A 143 0.35 -23.39 -2.40
CA ASP A 143 0.50 -21.96 -2.70
C ASP A 143 0.09 -21.13 -1.49
N LEU A 144 1.07 -20.61 -0.74
CA LEU A 144 0.83 -19.83 0.47
C LEU A 144 0.00 -18.57 0.20
N ASN A 145 0.13 -17.97 -0.99
CA ASN A 145 -0.64 -16.77 -1.30
C ASN A 145 -2.13 -17.07 -1.39
N ALA A 146 -2.49 -18.12 -2.13
CA ALA A 146 -3.87 -18.52 -2.32
C ALA A 146 -4.49 -19.09 -1.03
N ALA A 147 -3.72 -19.86 -0.26
CA ALA A 147 -4.21 -20.55 0.93
C ALA A 147 -4.21 -19.69 2.20
N PHE A 148 -3.33 -18.69 2.30
CA PHE A 148 -3.15 -17.91 3.53
C PHE A 148 -3.03 -16.40 3.31
N ALA A 149 -2.05 -15.94 2.51
CA ALA A 149 -1.70 -14.52 2.48
C ALA A 149 -2.79 -13.62 1.88
N PHE A 150 -3.55 -14.11 0.91
CA PHE A 150 -4.74 -13.44 0.37
C PHE A 150 -6.00 -13.62 1.24
N PRO A 151 -6.42 -14.84 1.62
CA PRO A 151 -7.66 -15.02 2.37
C PRO A 151 -7.64 -14.39 3.77
N PHE A 152 -6.49 -14.26 4.43
CA PHE A 152 -6.40 -13.71 5.78
C PHE A 152 -6.83 -12.24 5.85
N PRO A 153 -6.19 -11.28 5.14
CA PRO A 153 -6.65 -9.88 5.15
C PRO A 153 -8.05 -9.68 4.60
N VAL A 154 -8.47 -10.50 3.63
CA VAL A 154 -9.85 -10.47 3.11
C VAL A 154 -10.84 -10.82 4.21
N ALA A 155 -10.59 -11.86 5.02
CA ALA A 155 -11.46 -12.21 6.14
C ALA A 155 -11.55 -11.08 7.16
N VAL A 156 -10.42 -10.45 7.50
CA VAL A 156 -10.37 -9.35 8.46
C VAL A 156 -11.16 -8.13 7.99
N ILE A 157 -10.93 -7.67 6.74
CA ILE A 157 -11.64 -6.50 6.23
C ILE A 157 -13.13 -6.79 6.01
N CYS A 158 -13.48 -8.02 5.64
CA CYS A 158 -14.87 -8.45 5.50
C CYS A 158 -15.61 -8.38 6.84
N GLU A 159 -15.02 -8.89 7.92
CA GLU A 159 -15.60 -8.78 9.26
C GLU A 159 -15.71 -7.34 9.74
N LEU A 160 -14.66 -6.53 9.53
CA LEU A 160 -14.65 -5.13 9.95
C LEU A 160 -15.75 -4.31 9.24
N LEU A 161 -15.95 -4.54 7.95
CA LEU A 161 -16.94 -3.82 7.13
C LEU A 161 -18.32 -4.50 7.11
N GLY A 162 -18.47 -5.69 7.69
CA GLY A 162 -19.72 -6.46 7.61
C GLY A 162 -20.06 -6.93 6.21
N VAL A 163 -19.04 -7.20 5.38
CA VAL A 163 -19.15 -7.71 4.03
C VAL A 163 -19.15 -9.25 4.07
N PRO A 164 -20.04 -9.96 3.35
CA PRO A 164 -20.02 -11.41 3.28
C PRO A 164 -18.71 -11.97 2.71
N TYR A 165 -18.00 -12.79 3.50
CA TYR A 165 -16.75 -13.43 3.06
C TYR A 165 -16.92 -14.38 1.86
N ALA A 166 -18.13 -14.91 1.67
CA ALA A 166 -18.45 -15.78 0.53
C ALA A 166 -18.25 -15.09 -0.84
N ASP A 167 -18.32 -13.76 -0.89
CA ASP A 167 -18.13 -12.98 -2.12
C ASP A 167 -16.64 -12.69 -2.46
N ARG A 168 -15.68 -13.18 -1.65
CA ARG A 168 -14.24 -12.84 -1.76
C ARG A 168 -13.63 -12.97 -3.16
N GLU A 169 -14.03 -13.98 -3.93
CA GLU A 169 -13.49 -14.22 -5.28
C GLU A 169 -13.83 -13.05 -6.22
N ARG A 170 -15.00 -12.43 -6.01
CA ARG A 170 -15.43 -11.25 -6.78
C ARG A 170 -14.61 -10.03 -6.41
N PHE A 171 -14.27 -9.88 -5.12
CA PHE A 171 -13.46 -8.75 -4.65
C PHE A 171 -12.08 -8.75 -5.30
N ARG A 172 -11.44 -9.91 -5.45
CA ARG A 172 -10.16 -10.04 -6.17
C ARG A 172 -10.24 -9.45 -7.57
N THR A 173 -11.21 -9.89 -8.37
CA THR A 173 -11.37 -9.42 -9.75
C THR A 173 -11.65 -7.92 -9.82
N TRP A 174 -12.47 -7.39 -8.91
CA TRP A 174 -12.79 -5.96 -8.89
C TRP A 174 -11.62 -5.10 -8.42
N SER A 175 -10.91 -5.53 -7.38
CA SER A 175 -9.74 -4.85 -6.85
C SER A 175 -8.60 -4.78 -7.85
N ASP A 176 -8.32 -5.88 -8.57
CA ASP A 176 -7.29 -5.94 -9.62
C ASP A 176 -7.54 -4.90 -10.72
N ALA A 177 -8.80 -4.73 -11.11
CA ALA A 177 -9.19 -3.75 -12.12
C ALA A 177 -9.08 -2.30 -11.61
N VAL A 178 -9.47 -2.02 -10.36
CA VAL A 178 -9.36 -0.68 -9.76
C VAL A 178 -7.90 -0.27 -9.53
N LEU A 179 -7.02 -1.21 -9.22
CA LEU A 179 -5.59 -0.98 -9.00
C LEU A 179 -4.75 -1.09 -10.29
N SER A 180 -5.38 -1.23 -11.45
CA SER A 180 -4.69 -1.36 -12.73
C SER A 180 -4.05 -0.04 -13.18
N LEU A 181 -2.77 -0.11 -13.53
CA LEU A 181 -2.07 0.92 -14.29
C LEU A 181 -2.09 0.57 -15.78
N THR A 182 -1.73 -0.67 -16.11
CA THR A 182 -1.67 -1.20 -17.48
C THR A 182 -2.08 -2.67 -17.57
N ALA A 183 -2.54 -3.29 -16.48
CA ALA A 183 -2.90 -4.71 -16.44
C ALA A 183 -4.25 -5.02 -17.11
N HIS A 184 -5.14 -4.03 -17.18
CA HIS A 184 -6.47 -4.11 -17.77
C HIS A 184 -6.69 -2.98 -18.77
N THR A 185 -7.56 -3.23 -19.75
CA THR A 185 -8.03 -2.17 -20.65
C THR A 185 -8.92 -1.16 -19.91
N PRO A 186 -9.03 0.09 -20.38
CA PRO A 186 -9.93 1.07 -19.76
C PRO A 186 -11.38 0.60 -19.63
N GLN A 187 -11.86 -0.15 -20.61
CA GLN A 187 -13.23 -0.70 -20.63
C GLN A 187 -13.44 -1.73 -19.52
N GLU A 188 -12.47 -2.63 -19.31
CA GLU A 188 -12.52 -3.61 -18.23
C GLU A 188 -12.45 -2.93 -16.86
N MET A 189 -11.56 -1.95 -16.70
CA MET A 189 -11.45 -1.16 -15.48
C MET A 189 -12.79 -0.53 -15.08
N LEU A 190 -13.46 0.16 -16.02
CA LEU A 190 -14.76 0.78 -15.79
C LEU A 190 -15.83 -0.25 -15.43
N ARG A 191 -15.94 -1.34 -16.21
CA ARG A 191 -16.92 -2.41 -15.97
C ARG A 191 -16.80 -3.03 -14.59
N HIS A 192 -15.59 -3.36 -14.15
CA HIS A 192 -15.36 -3.99 -12.85
C HIS A 192 -15.59 -3.01 -11.69
N LYS A 193 -15.22 -1.75 -11.86
CA LYS A 193 -15.49 -0.69 -10.90
C LYS A 193 -16.99 -0.44 -10.72
N GLU A 194 -17.75 -0.37 -11.81
CA GLU A 194 -19.22 -0.24 -11.78
C GLU A 194 -19.87 -1.43 -11.08
N ALA A 195 -19.41 -2.65 -11.35
CA ALA A 195 -19.90 -3.86 -10.69
C ALA A 195 -19.65 -3.84 -9.17
N LEU A 196 -18.48 -3.36 -8.73
CA LEU A 196 -18.16 -3.19 -7.32
C LEU A 196 -19.03 -2.12 -6.66
N LEU A 197 -19.19 -0.95 -7.29
CA LEU A 197 -20.07 0.10 -6.77
C LEU A 197 -21.53 -0.37 -6.65
N ALA A 198 -22.03 -1.10 -7.65
CA ALA A 198 -23.38 -1.67 -7.61
C ALA A 198 -23.52 -2.73 -6.49
N TYR A 199 -22.47 -3.51 -6.23
CA TYR A 199 -22.44 -4.43 -5.09
C TYR A 199 -22.50 -3.69 -3.76
N LEU A 200 -21.64 -2.70 -3.57
CA LEU A 200 -21.60 -1.90 -2.34
C LEU A 200 -22.91 -1.14 -2.12
N ALA A 201 -23.55 -0.63 -3.17
CA ALA A 201 -24.86 0.01 -3.07
C ALA A 201 -25.94 -0.95 -2.54
N ARG A 202 -25.96 -2.21 -3.02
CA ARG A 202 -26.88 -3.23 -2.49
C ARG A 202 -26.58 -3.58 -1.04
N LEU A 203 -25.30 -3.70 -0.69
CA LEU A 203 -24.88 -4.00 0.68
C LEU A 203 -25.27 -2.87 1.64
N VAL A 204 -24.98 -1.62 1.27
CA VAL A 204 -25.39 -0.42 2.01
C VAL A 204 -26.91 -0.37 2.19
N ALA A 205 -27.68 -0.66 1.14
CA ALA A 205 -29.13 -0.73 1.25
C ALA A 205 -29.61 -1.85 2.19
N ALA A 206 -28.92 -2.99 2.23
CA ALA A 206 -29.21 -4.06 3.19
C ALA A 206 -28.90 -3.61 4.63
N LYS A 207 -27.73 -3.02 4.87
CA LYS A 207 -27.33 -2.48 6.19
C LYS A 207 -28.24 -1.35 6.69
N ARG A 208 -28.89 -0.60 5.79
CA ARG A 208 -29.93 0.38 6.17
C ARG A 208 -31.18 -0.28 6.75
N ARG A 209 -31.60 -1.42 6.19
CA ARG A 209 -32.80 -2.13 6.64
C ARG A 209 -32.52 -2.93 7.92
N GLU A 210 -31.33 -3.54 7.97
CA GLU A 210 -30.90 -4.41 9.05
C GLU A 210 -29.45 -4.04 9.45
N PRO A 211 -29.27 -3.01 10.29
CA PRO A 211 -27.94 -2.61 10.76
C PRO A 211 -27.28 -3.72 11.60
N GLY A 212 -25.98 -3.94 11.38
CA GLY A 212 -25.14 -4.83 12.17
C GLY A 212 -24.16 -4.07 13.07
N GLU A 213 -23.33 -4.81 13.82
CA GLU A 213 -22.24 -4.25 14.65
C GLU A 213 -20.94 -4.05 13.85
N ASP A 214 -21.04 -3.60 12.60
CA ASP A 214 -19.91 -3.41 11.68
C ASP A 214 -19.70 -1.95 11.27
N LEU A 215 -18.51 -1.65 10.74
CA LEU A 215 -18.14 -0.28 10.37
C LEU A 215 -19.04 0.28 9.26
N LEU A 216 -19.50 -0.56 8.32
CA LEU A 216 -20.36 -0.08 7.24
C LEU A 216 -21.74 0.33 7.77
N SER A 217 -22.30 -0.42 8.72
CA SER A 217 -23.54 -0.06 9.43
C SER A 217 -23.39 1.23 10.23
N ALA A 218 -22.25 1.43 10.90
CA ALA A 218 -21.95 2.68 11.58
C ALA A 218 -21.86 3.87 10.60
N LEU A 219 -21.21 3.70 9.45
CA LEU A 219 -21.11 4.75 8.42
C LEU A 219 -22.45 5.04 7.76
N VAL A 220 -23.30 4.03 7.58
CA VAL A 220 -24.69 4.20 7.15
C VAL A 220 -25.46 5.08 8.13
N THR A 221 -25.27 4.88 9.44
CA THR A 221 -25.94 5.69 10.47
C THR A 221 -25.46 7.15 10.46
N VAL A 222 -24.14 7.36 10.38
CA VAL A 222 -23.52 8.71 10.31
C VAL A 222 -23.97 9.50 9.08
N ARG A 223 -24.33 8.82 8.00
CA ARG A 223 -24.86 9.45 6.79
C ARG A 223 -26.14 10.25 7.08
N ASP A 224 -26.98 9.73 7.97
CA ASP A 224 -28.32 10.29 8.22
C ASP A 224 -28.29 11.45 9.24
N GLU A 225 -27.10 11.85 9.71
CA GLU A 225 -26.88 13.01 10.59
C GLU A 225 -26.61 14.30 9.80
N ASP A 226 -26.95 15.47 10.37
CA ASP A 226 -26.65 16.78 9.77
C ASP A 226 -25.13 16.96 9.57
N GLY A 227 -24.70 17.19 8.32
CA GLY A 227 -23.27 17.29 7.97
C GLY A 227 -22.56 15.94 7.78
N GLY A 228 -23.33 14.85 7.72
CA GLY A 228 -22.89 13.48 7.47
C GLY A 228 -22.35 13.22 6.05
N LEU A 229 -22.33 11.94 5.68
CA LEU A 229 -21.85 11.49 4.36
C LEU A 229 -22.91 11.70 3.27
N THR A 230 -22.49 12.09 2.07
CA THR A 230 -23.35 11.87 0.89
C THR A 230 -23.39 10.38 0.50
N GLU A 231 -24.35 9.96 -0.34
CA GLU A 231 -24.37 8.57 -0.86
C GLU A 231 -23.06 8.25 -1.57
N GLN A 232 -22.59 9.18 -2.41
CA GLN A 232 -21.37 9.00 -3.19
C GLN A 232 -20.14 8.88 -2.29
N GLU A 233 -20.03 9.73 -1.25
CA GLU A 233 -18.96 9.63 -0.26
C GLU A 233 -18.99 8.29 0.49
N LEU A 234 -20.18 7.82 0.91
CA LEU A 234 -20.33 6.53 1.59
C LEU A 234 -19.86 5.37 0.70
N LEU A 235 -20.31 5.31 -0.55
CA LEU A 235 -19.94 4.24 -1.48
C LEU A 235 -18.45 4.28 -1.84
N THR A 236 -17.91 5.48 -2.08
CA THR A 236 -16.49 5.65 -2.41
C THR A 236 -15.59 5.31 -1.22
N LEU A 237 -16.03 5.66 -0.01
CA LEU A 237 -15.34 5.32 1.23
C LEU A 237 -15.38 3.81 1.49
N ALA A 238 -16.53 3.16 1.35
CA ALA A 238 -16.68 1.71 1.47
C ALA A 238 -15.78 0.97 0.46
N MET A 239 -15.76 1.42 -0.79
CA MET A 239 -14.88 0.88 -1.83
C MET A 239 -13.40 1.06 -1.46
N THR A 240 -13.02 2.26 -1.00
CA THR A 240 -11.64 2.57 -0.59
C THR A 240 -11.19 1.68 0.56
N LEU A 241 -12.01 1.53 1.60
CA LEU A 241 -11.70 0.70 2.77
C LEU A 241 -11.61 -0.78 2.40
N LEU A 242 -12.54 -1.27 1.57
CA LEU A 242 -12.54 -2.67 1.13
C LEU A 242 -11.26 -2.98 0.36
N ILE A 243 -10.94 -2.23 -0.70
CA ILE A 243 -9.76 -2.48 -1.55
C ILE A 243 -8.47 -2.28 -0.77
N ALA A 244 -8.30 -1.14 -0.09
CA ALA A 244 -7.07 -0.85 0.63
C ALA A 244 -6.81 -1.83 1.78
N GLY A 245 -7.87 -2.38 2.38
CA GLY A 245 -7.78 -3.26 3.55
C GLY A 245 -7.34 -4.68 3.27
N HIS A 246 -7.42 -5.19 2.03
CA HIS A 246 -6.95 -6.54 1.72
C HIS A 246 -5.78 -6.59 0.74
N GLU A 247 -5.82 -5.82 -0.35
CA GLU A 247 -4.80 -5.92 -1.41
C GLU A 247 -3.40 -5.59 -0.91
N THR A 248 -3.30 -4.55 -0.07
CA THR A 248 -2.02 -4.07 0.44
C THR A 248 -1.42 -5.05 1.44
N THR A 249 -2.20 -5.49 2.45
CA THR A 249 -1.74 -6.47 3.43
C THR A 249 -1.41 -7.80 2.77
N ALA A 250 -2.23 -8.29 1.82
CA ALA A 250 -1.97 -9.56 1.15
C ALA A 250 -0.64 -9.53 0.36
N GLY A 251 -0.40 -8.45 -0.39
CA GLY A 251 0.85 -8.25 -1.13
C GLY A 251 2.07 -8.19 -0.21
N VAL A 252 2.01 -7.39 0.86
CA VAL A 252 3.15 -7.26 1.77
C VAL A 252 3.36 -8.51 2.63
N LEU A 253 2.31 -9.25 3.01
CA LEU A 253 2.44 -10.52 3.73
C LEU A 253 3.12 -11.58 2.86
N GLY A 254 2.67 -11.76 1.61
CA GLY A 254 3.28 -12.72 0.69
C GLY A 254 4.76 -12.40 0.41
N THR A 255 5.07 -11.13 0.14
CA THR A 255 6.46 -10.68 -0.08
C THR A 255 7.32 -10.73 1.19
N SER A 256 6.72 -10.55 2.37
CA SER A 256 7.40 -10.70 3.66
C SER A 256 7.81 -12.14 3.91
N VAL A 257 6.90 -13.10 3.72
CA VAL A 257 7.23 -14.53 3.86
C VAL A 257 8.28 -14.92 2.81
N PHE A 258 8.10 -14.53 1.55
CA PHE A 258 9.12 -14.77 0.52
C PHE A 258 10.50 -14.21 0.90
N THR A 259 10.54 -13.00 1.47
CA THR A 259 11.77 -12.40 1.99
C THR A 259 12.35 -13.21 3.14
N LEU A 260 11.56 -13.72 4.09
CA LEU A 260 12.09 -14.59 5.14
C LEU A 260 12.65 -15.90 4.58
N LEU A 261 11.91 -16.57 3.70
CA LEU A 261 12.26 -17.90 3.17
C LEU A 261 13.52 -17.91 2.29
N ARG A 262 13.85 -16.79 1.64
CA ARG A 262 15.08 -16.68 0.83
C ARG A 262 16.33 -16.29 1.65
N HIS A 263 16.17 -15.99 2.95
CA HIS A 263 17.29 -15.66 3.83
C HIS A 263 17.57 -16.80 4.83
N PRO A 264 18.83 -16.98 5.28
CA PRO A 264 19.19 -18.01 6.25
C PRO A 264 18.36 -17.90 7.53
N GLY A 265 17.81 -19.04 7.97
CA GLY A 265 16.94 -19.15 9.13
C GLY A 265 15.43 -19.11 8.81
N GLY A 266 15.02 -18.65 7.62
CA GLY A 266 13.62 -18.74 7.18
C GLY A 266 12.62 -18.21 8.20
N MET A 267 11.59 -19.01 8.50
CA MET A 267 10.58 -18.70 9.50
C MET A 267 11.12 -18.71 10.94
N ALA A 268 12.21 -19.42 11.24
CA ALA A 268 12.82 -19.42 12.56
C ALA A 268 13.45 -18.06 12.94
N ARG A 269 13.52 -17.10 12.00
CA ARG A 269 13.89 -15.71 12.30
C ARG A 269 12.76 -14.88 12.90
N VAL A 270 11.53 -15.38 12.90
CA VAL A 270 10.39 -14.68 13.50
C VAL A 270 10.52 -14.83 15.03
N PRO A 271 10.71 -13.73 15.77
CA PRO A 271 10.93 -13.79 17.21
C PRO A 271 9.61 -13.98 17.96
N ASP A 272 9.68 -14.60 19.13
CA ASP A 272 8.54 -14.77 20.05
C ASP A 272 8.25 -13.47 20.83
N ASP A 273 9.28 -12.65 21.04
CA ASP A 273 9.16 -11.36 21.71
C ASP A 273 8.39 -10.34 20.85
N GLU A 274 7.45 -9.62 21.47
CA GLU A 274 6.56 -8.70 20.74
C GLU A 274 7.29 -7.44 20.24
N GLU A 275 8.31 -6.95 20.94
CA GLU A 275 9.09 -5.77 20.56
C GLU A 275 10.01 -6.10 19.38
N GLU A 276 10.71 -7.24 19.43
CA GLU A 276 11.51 -7.75 18.33
C GLU A 276 10.65 -8.07 17.08
N LEU A 277 9.46 -8.65 17.28
CA LEU A 277 8.53 -8.94 16.18
C LEU A 277 8.05 -7.65 15.52
N SER A 278 7.75 -6.62 16.32
CA SER A 278 7.39 -5.30 15.79
C SER A 278 8.54 -4.70 14.98
N ALA A 279 9.79 -4.82 15.44
CA ALA A 279 10.95 -4.34 14.71
C ALA A 279 11.14 -5.08 13.37
N LEU A 280 10.96 -6.41 13.37
CA LEU A 280 10.98 -7.22 12.15
C LEU A 280 9.89 -6.78 11.15
N VAL A 281 8.68 -6.53 11.63
CA VAL A 281 7.56 -6.05 10.79
C VAL A 281 7.89 -4.71 10.13
N GLU A 282 8.47 -3.74 10.84
CA GLU A 282 8.88 -2.47 10.25
C GLU A 282 9.98 -2.65 9.19
N GLU A 283 10.94 -3.56 9.40
CA GLU A 283 11.95 -3.86 8.36
C GLU A 283 11.33 -4.51 7.12
N LEU A 284 10.40 -5.44 7.31
CA LEU A 284 9.69 -6.10 6.22
C LEU A 284 8.85 -5.09 5.43
N LEU A 285 8.18 -4.15 6.09
CA LEU A 285 7.46 -3.05 5.46
C LEU A 285 8.37 -2.08 4.71
N ARG A 286 9.58 -1.81 5.23
CA ARG A 286 10.57 -0.95 4.57
C ARG A 286 11.11 -1.63 3.31
N ILE A 287 11.53 -2.89 3.42
CA ILE A 287 12.26 -3.58 2.36
C ILE A 287 11.35 -4.12 1.25
N ASN A 288 10.10 -4.47 1.57
CA ASN A 288 9.10 -4.91 0.61
C ASN A 288 8.17 -3.74 0.24
N PRO A 289 8.42 -3.02 -0.88
CA PRO A 289 7.58 -1.91 -1.26
C PRO A 289 6.19 -2.41 -1.67
N LEU A 290 5.15 -1.73 -1.16
CA LEU A 290 3.75 -1.99 -1.54
C LEU A 290 3.50 -1.83 -3.04
N GLY A 291 4.33 -1.08 -3.75
CA GLY A 291 4.31 -0.91 -5.20
C GLY A 291 5.64 -0.32 -5.66
N ASP A 292 6.02 -0.51 -6.92
CA ASP A 292 7.31 -0.05 -7.47
C ASP A 292 7.34 1.47 -7.76
N GLY A 293 6.58 2.24 -6.99
CA GLY A 293 6.28 3.63 -7.25
C GLY A 293 5.91 4.39 -5.97
N GLY A 294 4.91 5.26 -6.09
CA GLY A 294 4.45 6.07 -4.98
C GLY A 294 3.23 6.92 -5.35
N PRO A 295 2.63 7.60 -4.37
CA PRO A 295 1.41 8.35 -4.63
C PRO A 295 1.69 9.58 -5.52
N LEU A 296 0.81 9.78 -6.49
CA LEU A 296 0.78 10.99 -7.32
C LEU A 296 0.30 12.20 -6.49
N ARG A 297 0.94 13.34 -6.73
CA ARG A 297 0.51 14.68 -6.34
C ARG A 297 0.50 15.58 -7.56
N VAL A 298 -0.33 16.62 -7.53
CA VAL A 298 -0.29 17.70 -8.52
C VAL A 298 -0.04 19.01 -7.79
N THR A 299 0.96 19.78 -8.23
CA THR A 299 1.27 21.10 -7.65
C THR A 299 0.13 22.08 -7.95
N THR A 300 -0.36 22.79 -6.93
CA THR A 300 -1.43 23.79 -7.09
C THR A 300 -0.92 25.19 -7.39
N ARG A 301 0.36 25.42 -7.10
CA ARG A 301 1.14 26.64 -7.34
C ARG A 301 2.63 26.25 -7.44
N PRO A 302 3.55 27.17 -7.76
CA PRO A 302 4.97 26.83 -7.78
C PRO A 302 5.48 26.24 -6.44
N VAL A 303 6.27 25.17 -6.52
CA VAL A 303 6.85 24.43 -5.38
C VAL A 303 8.31 24.10 -5.65
N GLU A 304 9.18 24.34 -4.66
CA GLU A 304 10.56 23.85 -4.69
C GLU A 304 10.62 22.38 -4.28
N VAL A 305 11.21 21.53 -5.12
CA VAL A 305 11.45 20.11 -4.84
C VAL A 305 12.87 19.77 -5.27
N ALA A 306 13.67 19.18 -4.38
CA ALA A 306 15.07 18.82 -4.64
C ALA A 306 15.91 19.97 -5.27
N GLY A 307 15.65 21.22 -4.89
CA GLY A 307 16.34 22.41 -5.40
C GLY A 307 15.85 22.94 -6.75
N HIS A 308 14.72 22.43 -7.27
CA HIS A 308 14.10 22.88 -8.51
C HIS A 308 12.67 23.40 -8.28
N THR A 309 12.32 24.50 -8.93
CA THR A 309 10.95 25.01 -8.95
C THR A 309 10.09 24.24 -9.95
N LEU A 310 9.10 23.50 -9.46
CA LEU A 310 8.03 22.94 -10.28
C LEU A 310 6.92 23.97 -10.48
N PRO A 311 6.44 24.23 -11.71
CA PRO A 311 5.31 25.10 -11.94
C PRO A 311 4.02 24.49 -11.39
N ALA A 312 2.94 25.28 -11.32
CA ALA A 312 1.60 24.77 -11.05
C ALA A 312 1.17 23.73 -12.09
N ASN A 313 0.27 22.83 -11.71
CA ASN A 313 -0.22 21.71 -12.52
C ASN A 313 0.86 20.70 -12.96
N SER A 314 1.96 20.60 -12.20
CA SER A 314 2.98 19.56 -12.41
C SER A 314 2.60 18.30 -11.65
N ALA A 315 2.57 17.15 -12.33
CA ALA A 315 2.48 15.84 -11.68
C ALA A 315 3.79 15.45 -11.02
N VAL A 316 3.74 15.03 -9.76
CA VAL A 316 4.90 14.59 -8.97
C VAL A 316 4.59 13.27 -8.30
N ILE A 317 5.35 12.23 -8.63
CA ILE A 317 5.35 10.95 -7.95
C ILE A 317 6.30 11.01 -6.77
N ALA A 318 5.78 10.83 -5.56
CA ALA A 318 6.58 10.71 -4.35
C ALA A 318 7.03 9.25 -4.16
N SER A 319 8.21 8.87 -4.68
CA SER A 319 8.65 7.46 -4.70
C SER A 319 9.02 6.94 -3.30
N VAL A 320 8.03 6.36 -2.62
CA VAL A 320 8.21 5.67 -1.34
C VAL A 320 9.14 4.47 -1.47
N CYS A 321 9.01 3.71 -2.57
CA CYS A 321 9.89 2.57 -2.87
C CYS A 321 11.37 3.01 -2.88
N SER A 322 11.66 4.14 -3.54
CA SER A 322 13.02 4.69 -3.58
C SER A 322 13.47 5.25 -2.24
N ALA A 323 12.62 6.03 -1.57
CA ALA A 323 12.94 6.66 -0.29
C ALA A 323 13.30 5.62 0.80
N ASN A 324 12.60 4.49 0.83
CA ASN A 324 12.88 3.40 1.78
C ASN A 324 14.22 2.70 1.51
N ARG A 325 14.87 2.98 0.38
CA ARG A 325 16.21 2.50 0.00
C ARG A 325 17.26 3.63 -0.07
N ASP A 326 16.96 4.79 0.52
CA ASP A 326 17.90 5.90 0.57
C ASP A 326 19.01 5.63 1.59
N GLY A 327 20.26 5.49 1.11
CA GLY A 327 21.43 5.19 1.93
C GLY A 327 21.80 6.30 2.92
N SER A 328 21.36 7.54 2.68
CA SER A 328 21.54 8.64 3.64
C SER A 328 20.67 8.49 4.89
N ARG A 329 19.56 7.73 4.77
CA ARG A 329 18.62 7.43 5.85
C ARG A 329 18.84 6.03 6.42
N PHE A 330 19.02 5.04 5.57
CA PHE A 330 19.17 3.64 5.92
C PHE A 330 20.54 3.13 5.46
N PRO A 331 21.55 3.02 6.36
CA PRO A 331 22.82 2.39 6.01
C PRO A 331 22.62 0.96 5.50
N GLU A 332 23.36 0.57 4.47
CA GLU A 332 23.15 -0.69 3.74
C GLU A 332 21.65 -0.88 3.38
N PRO A 333 21.07 0.03 2.58
CA PRO A 333 19.61 0.13 2.43
C PRO A 333 18.96 -1.10 1.77
N ASP A 334 19.71 -1.81 0.94
CA ASP A 334 19.21 -2.97 0.21
C ASP A 334 19.38 -4.29 0.99
N ARG A 335 20.11 -4.25 2.11
CA ARG A 335 20.29 -5.41 2.99
C ARG A 335 19.08 -5.56 3.91
N PHE A 336 18.57 -6.78 4.00
CA PHE A 336 17.59 -7.17 5.01
C PHE A 336 18.28 -7.30 6.38
N ASP A 337 17.87 -6.45 7.34
CA ASP A 337 18.30 -6.53 8.74
C ASP A 337 17.08 -6.54 9.66
N PRO A 338 16.66 -7.72 10.17
CA PRO A 338 15.49 -7.84 11.06
C PRO A 338 15.53 -6.95 12.30
N GLY A 339 16.72 -6.61 12.80
CA GLY A 339 16.86 -5.76 13.98
C GLY A 339 17.13 -4.29 13.63
N ARG A 340 16.87 -3.85 12.39
CA ARG A 340 17.10 -2.45 11.97
C ARG A 340 16.29 -1.45 12.82
N PHE A 341 15.08 -1.85 13.20
CA PHE A 341 14.13 -1.05 13.95
C PHE A 341 14.01 -1.47 15.42
N ASP A 342 14.84 -2.41 15.88
CA ASP A 342 14.94 -2.77 17.29
C ASP A 342 15.41 -1.53 18.08
N PRO A 343 14.66 -1.06 19.09
CA PRO A 343 15.02 0.13 19.86
C PRO A 343 16.40 0.07 20.51
N ALA A 344 16.91 -1.11 20.86
CA ALA A 344 18.25 -1.30 21.41
C ALA A 344 19.36 -1.15 20.35
N ARG A 345 19.05 -1.37 19.07
CA ARG A 345 20.00 -1.33 17.94
C ARG A 345 19.79 -0.13 17.01
N ALA A 346 18.64 0.52 17.10
CA ALA A 346 18.24 1.59 16.20
C ALA A 346 19.23 2.76 16.30
N ARG A 347 19.83 3.11 15.16
CA ARG A 347 20.68 4.29 15.05
C ARG A 347 19.79 5.53 15.04
N THR A 348 20.32 6.68 15.48
CA THR A 348 19.62 7.99 15.42
C THR A 348 18.99 8.27 14.05
N GLY A 349 19.60 7.77 12.98
CA GLY A 349 19.11 7.84 11.60
C GLY A 349 17.90 6.97 11.23
N THR A 350 17.45 6.00 12.04
CA THR A 350 16.25 5.17 11.74
C THR A 350 15.02 5.58 12.56
N ALA A 351 15.17 6.42 13.59
CA ALA A 351 14.11 6.80 14.53
C ALA A 351 12.86 7.46 13.92
N ALA A 352 12.99 8.21 12.82
CA ALA A 352 11.85 8.81 12.09
C ALA A 352 11.09 7.81 11.19
N GLY A 353 11.46 6.53 11.19
CA GLY A 353 10.76 5.43 10.51
C GLY A 353 11.02 5.33 9.01
N HIS A 354 10.29 4.41 8.37
CA HIS A 354 10.19 4.26 6.92
C HIS A 354 8.90 4.93 6.39
N LEU A 355 8.81 5.12 5.08
CA LEU A 355 7.67 5.79 4.42
C LEU A 355 6.66 4.82 3.80
N ALA A 356 6.69 3.52 4.13
CA ALA A 356 5.78 2.54 3.51
C ALA A 356 4.29 2.87 3.71
N PHE A 357 3.96 3.58 4.80
CA PHE A 357 2.61 4.08 5.09
C PHE A 357 2.37 5.52 4.61
N GLY A 358 3.29 6.09 3.83
CA GLY A 358 3.28 7.49 3.43
C GLY A 358 3.64 8.45 4.58
N HIS A 359 3.34 9.73 4.40
CA HIS A 359 3.57 10.79 5.38
C HIS A 359 2.54 11.91 5.23
N GLY A 360 2.43 12.79 6.23
CA GLY A 360 1.54 13.95 6.20
C GLY A 360 0.06 13.60 6.40
N PRO A 361 -0.87 14.47 5.94
CA PRO A 361 -2.31 14.29 6.15
C PRO A 361 -2.85 12.94 5.66
N HIS A 362 -2.24 12.38 4.63
CA HIS A 362 -2.64 11.10 4.02
C HIS A 362 -1.86 9.88 4.54
N TYR A 363 -1.19 9.98 5.69
CA TYR A 363 -0.61 8.80 6.35
C TYR A 363 -1.64 7.66 6.42
N CYS A 364 -1.21 6.42 6.16
CA CYS A 364 -2.11 5.28 6.04
C CYS A 364 -3.04 5.16 7.26
N LEU A 365 -4.35 5.18 7.00
CA LEU A 365 -5.36 5.05 8.05
C LEU A 365 -5.28 3.69 8.75
N GLY A 366 -5.07 2.63 7.97
CA GLY A 366 -5.00 1.25 8.44
C GLY A 366 -3.64 0.82 8.96
N ALA A 367 -2.66 1.73 9.12
CA ALA A 367 -1.30 1.35 9.50
C ALA A 367 -1.23 0.52 10.81
N PRO A 368 -2.02 0.82 11.87
CA PRO A 368 -2.03 -0.04 13.06
C PRO A 368 -2.58 -1.44 12.78
N LEU A 369 -3.63 -1.56 11.96
CA LEU A 369 -4.24 -2.84 11.60
C LEU A 369 -3.29 -3.69 10.74
N ALA A 370 -2.68 -3.11 9.71
CA ALA A 370 -1.73 -3.82 8.85
C ALA A 370 -0.52 -4.36 9.63
N ARG A 371 0.00 -3.60 10.61
CA ARG A 371 1.06 -4.08 11.51
C ARG A 371 0.61 -5.26 12.37
N ALA A 372 -0.58 -5.17 12.95
CA ALA A 372 -1.14 -6.25 13.76
C ALA A 372 -1.39 -7.51 12.94
N GLU A 373 -1.94 -7.37 11.73
CA GLU A 373 -2.14 -8.47 10.77
C GLU A 373 -0.82 -9.14 10.43
N LEU A 374 0.21 -8.37 10.05
CA LEU A 374 1.53 -8.91 9.74
C LEU A 374 2.17 -9.64 10.92
N ALA A 375 2.16 -9.03 12.11
CA ALA A 375 2.72 -9.64 13.31
C ALA A 375 2.02 -10.98 13.63
N VAL A 376 0.68 -10.99 13.63
CA VAL A 376 -0.10 -12.20 13.90
C VAL A 376 0.13 -13.27 12.83
N ALA A 377 0.10 -12.90 11.56
CA ALA A 377 0.31 -13.83 10.45
C ALA A 377 1.70 -14.47 10.49
N LEU A 378 2.75 -13.66 10.66
CA LEU A 378 4.13 -14.15 10.71
C LEU A 378 4.36 -15.06 11.91
N ARG A 379 3.86 -14.67 13.09
CA ARG A 379 3.96 -15.50 14.30
C ARG A 379 3.24 -16.84 14.14
N THR A 380 2.00 -16.80 13.64
CA THR A 380 1.20 -18.01 13.40
C THR A 380 1.89 -18.96 12.42
N LEU A 381 2.42 -18.45 11.32
CA LEU A 381 3.13 -19.26 10.33
C LEU A 381 4.44 -19.83 10.89
N ALA A 382 5.17 -19.06 11.70
CA ALA A 382 6.41 -19.51 12.32
C ALA A 382 6.17 -20.62 13.36
N ASP A 383 5.09 -20.51 14.14
CA ASP A 383 4.71 -21.52 15.13
C ASP A 383 4.23 -22.80 14.46
N ARG A 384 3.41 -22.68 13.40
CA ARG A 384 2.79 -23.82 12.73
C ARG A 384 3.72 -24.52 11.73
N PHE A 385 4.59 -23.76 11.07
CA PHE A 385 5.46 -24.24 9.98
C PHE A 385 6.91 -23.77 10.19
N PRO A 386 7.61 -24.23 11.24
CA PRO A 386 8.99 -23.80 11.53
C PRO A 386 9.98 -24.20 10.42
N THR A 387 9.68 -25.27 9.66
CA THR A 387 10.50 -25.79 8.54
C THR A 387 10.03 -25.30 7.16
N LEU A 388 9.13 -24.31 7.11
CA LEU A 388 8.61 -23.74 5.87
C LEU A 388 9.74 -23.27 4.97
N ARG A 389 9.69 -23.65 3.70
CA ARG A 389 10.67 -23.30 2.66
C ARG A 389 10.00 -23.20 1.30
N LEU A 390 10.65 -22.56 0.34
CA LEU A 390 10.16 -22.52 -1.04
C LEU A 390 10.17 -23.94 -1.64
N ALA A 391 9.09 -24.30 -2.34
CA ALA A 391 9.00 -25.54 -3.11
C ALA A 391 9.61 -25.41 -4.52
N VAL A 392 10.05 -24.20 -4.88
CA VAL A 392 10.63 -23.84 -6.18
C VAL A 392 11.87 -22.96 -5.98
N PRO A 393 12.76 -22.86 -6.97
CA PRO A 393 13.83 -21.86 -6.98
C PRO A 393 13.31 -20.42 -6.80
N VAL A 394 14.15 -19.53 -6.26
CA VAL A 394 13.78 -18.14 -5.95
C VAL A 394 13.42 -17.37 -7.23
N GLU A 395 14.12 -17.66 -8.32
CA GLU A 395 13.96 -17.07 -9.64
C GLU A 395 12.63 -17.42 -10.33
N ASP A 396 11.99 -18.53 -9.94
CA ASP A 396 10.70 -18.95 -10.49
C ASP A 396 9.51 -18.20 -9.86
N VAL A 397 9.75 -17.50 -8.74
CA VAL A 397 8.73 -16.66 -8.11
C VAL A 397 8.59 -15.37 -8.88
N THR A 398 7.37 -15.08 -9.35
CA THR A 398 7.07 -13.91 -10.18
C THR A 398 6.08 -12.96 -9.52
N MET A 399 6.07 -11.70 -9.96
CA MET A 399 5.08 -10.70 -9.55
C MET A 399 4.06 -10.44 -10.65
N HIS A 400 2.86 -10.05 -10.24
CA HIS A 400 1.93 -9.38 -11.13
C HIS A 400 2.55 -8.07 -11.64
N THR A 401 2.34 -7.77 -12.91
CA THR A 401 2.83 -6.56 -13.56
C THR A 401 1.67 -5.64 -13.93
N GLY A 402 1.95 -4.34 -14.05
CA GLY A 402 0.96 -3.36 -14.48
C GLY A 402 -0.11 -2.99 -13.43
N LEU A 403 0.09 -3.40 -12.17
CA LEU A 403 -0.74 -2.98 -11.03
C LEU A 403 -0.01 -1.90 -10.21
N LEU A 404 -0.79 -1.09 -9.49
CA LEU A 404 -0.28 -0.08 -8.56
C LEU A 404 0.39 -0.72 -7.32
N VAL A 405 -0.04 -1.93 -6.97
CA VAL A 405 0.47 -2.69 -5.82
C VAL A 405 1.25 -3.93 -6.27
N ASN A 406 2.34 -4.22 -5.57
CA ASN A 406 3.16 -5.40 -5.78
C ASN A 406 2.49 -6.61 -5.13
N ARG A 407 2.32 -7.67 -5.92
CA ARG A 407 1.80 -8.95 -5.46
C ARG A 407 2.52 -10.08 -6.18
N LEU A 408 2.92 -11.09 -5.43
CA LEU A 408 3.41 -12.34 -6.00
C LEU A 408 2.27 -13.05 -6.74
N THR A 409 2.55 -13.66 -7.89
CA THR A 409 1.55 -14.44 -8.64
C THR A 409 1.17 -15.72 -7.91
N ARG A 410 2.17 -16.40 -7.34
CA ARG A 410 2.09 -17.58 -6.47
C ARG A 410 3.28 -17.59 -5.53
N LEU A 411 3.14 -18.26 -4.39
CA LEU A 411 4.23 -18.53 -3.47
C LEU A 411 4.24 -20.03 -3.10
N PRO A 412 4.82 -20.88 -3.98
CA PRO A 412 4.89 -22.32 -3.74
C PRO A 412 5.81 -22.61 -2.54
N VAL A 413 5.26 -23.27 -1.53
CA VAL A 413 5.96 -23.62 -0.30
C VAL A 413 5.78 -25.10 0.05
N THR A 414 6.74 -25.62 0.81
CA THR A 414 6.71 -26.96 1.39
C THR A 414 7.23 -26.89 2.83
N TRP A 415 6.87 -27.87 3.64
CA TRP A 415 7.33 -28.07 5.01
C TRP A 415 7.41 -29.57 5.29
N ASP A 416 7.89 -29.93 6.48
CA ASP A 416 8.08 -31.32 6.91
C ASP A 416 6.96 -31.81 7.84
#